data_AF-A0A0R1MJU3-F1
#
_entry.id   AF-A0A0R1MJU3-F1
#
_cell.length_a   1.000
_cell.length_b   1.000
_cell.length_c   1.000
_cell.angle_alpha   90.00
_cell.angle_beta   90.00
_cell.angle_gamma   90.00
#
_symmetry.space_group_name_H-M   'P 1'
#
loop_
_entity.id
_entity.type
_entity.pdbx_description
1 polymer ?
#
loop_
_entity_poly.entity_id
_entity_poly.type
_entity_poly.pdbx_seq_one_letter_code
_entity_poly.pdbx_strand_id
1 'polypeptide(L)'
;MRDQNESFSRSALRQKRSPNGSISRWLAFFCSIALFLFAVTYSLNKTVFNADTAVNEITKSVYVNEATDTLNQVVTSLAVQNNIPSTLAENLLTKDQVKTDLGTLTRNVYAGKNVLLDTDDVKNQIGQNIEQKAQGAGLTTNNTIYQSAQSTFLNGLGEYLTKKIDETPARKLADILSSTVKINRIILFGSLLATIILFLLQILSARNFWRWLHYIGLSALISGIILLVSAFLIGNSAMVSDFAQQAQQASGLVDNLLEKAFAQMQLISIWLLIFGAAGFLLGMFRKKVDSMKILNM
;
A
#
# COMPACT_ATOMS: atom_id res chain seq x y z
N MET A 1 48.58 46.14 -38.33
CA MET A 1 47.42 46.58 -37.52
C MET A 1 46.08 45.99 -37.94
N ARG A 2 45.96 45.34 -39.12
CA ARG A 2 44.69 44.71 -39.56
C ARG A 2 44.44 43.31 -38.95
N ASP A 3 45.49 42.58 -38.57
CA ASP A 3 45.37 41.21 -38.04
C ASP A 3 44.94 41.10 -36.56
N GLN A 4 45.13 42.17 -35.76
CA GLN A 4 44.70 42.14 -34.35
C GLN A 4 43.18 42.31 -34.19
N ASN A 5 42.49 42.92 -35.16
CA ASN A 5 41.04 43.09 -35.09
C ASN A 5 40.27 41.80 -35.42
N GLU A 6 40.82 40.91 -36.25
CA GLU A 6 40.20 39.61 -36.53
C GLU A 6 40.31 38.64 -35.35
N SER A 7 41.40 38.69 -34.57
CA SER A 7 41.57 37.80 -33.42
C SER A 7 40.61 38.15 -32.27
N PHE A 8 40.32 39.44 -32.06
CA PHE A 8 39.30 39.90 -31.11
C PHE A 8 37.88 39.53 -31.54
N SER A 9 37.56 39.61 -32.84
CA SER A 9 36.23 39.26 -33.33
C SER A 9 35.96 37.75 -33.30
N ARG A 10 37.00 36.91 -33.52
CA ARG A 10 36.88 35.45 -33.44
C ARG A 10 36.82 34.92 -32.00
N SER A 11 37.45 35.61 -31.05
CA SER A 11 37.38 35.26 -29.62
C SER A 11 36.05 35.67 -28.98
N ALA A 12 35.44 36.78 -29.41
CA ALA A 12 34.09 37.17 -28.99
C ALA A 12 32.99 36.22 -29.51
N LEU A 13 33.14 35.68 -30.73
CA LEU A 13 32.19 34.69 -31.29
C LEU A 13 32.41 33.26 -30.76
N ARG A 14 33.53 32.99 -30.08
CA ARG A 14 33.82 31.72 -29.40
C ARG A 14 33.37 31.67 -27.95
N GLN A 15 32.66 32.67 -27.44
CA GLN A 15 31.85 32.53 -26.24
C GLN A 15 30.58 31.72 -26.56
N LYS A 16 30.77 30.52 -27.11
CA LYS A 16 29.75 29.49 -27.25
C LYS A 16 29.38 29.12 -25.83
N ARG A 17 28.34 29.79 -25.29
CA ARG A 17 27.70 29.48 -23.99
C ARG A 17 27.73 27.97 -23.83
N SER A 18 28.59 27.46 -22.96
CA SER A 18 28.59 26.06 -22.63
C SER A 18 27.17 25.76 -22.12
N PRO A 19 26.43 24.84 -22.75
CA PRO A 19 25.03 24.67 -22.43
C PRO A 19 24.91 24.20 -20.98
N ASN A 20 24.50 25.12 -20.08
CA ASN A 20 24.22 25.00 -18.64
C ASN A 20 24.34 23.59 -18.05
N GLY A 21 25.57 23.05 -18.01
CA GLY A 21 25.86 21.69 -17.52
C GLY A 21 25.44 21.49 -16.07
N SER A 22 25.59 22.55 -15.27
CA SER A 22 25.26 22.55 -13.85
C SER A 22 23.76 22.47 -13.59
N ILE A 23 22.93 23.15 -14.37
CA ILE A 23 21.46 23.14 -14.18
C ILE A 23 20.88 21.76 -14.52
N SER A 24 21.35 21.12 -15.59
CA SER A 24 20.88 19.76 -15.94
C SER A 24 21.24 18.71 -14.87
N ARG A 25 22.35 18.89 -14.13
CA ARG A 25 22.74 18.00 -13.03
C ARG A 25 21.82 18.17 -11.81
N TRP A 26 21.51 19.40 -11.42
CA TRP A 26 20.57 19.68 -10.34
C TRP A 26 19.16 19.19 -10.65
N LEU A 27 18.68 19.41 -11.89
CA LEU A 27 17.41 18.87 -12.35
C LEU A 27 17.37 17.34 -12.28
N ALA A 28 18.46 16.67 -12.67
CA ALA A 28 18.56 15.21 -12.56
C ALA A 28 18.51 14.73 -11.11
N PHE A 29 19.14 15.45 -10.18
CA PHE A 29 19.09 15.15 -8.76
C PHE A 29 17.67 15.27 -8.19
N PHE A 30 16.98 16.40 -8.41
CA PHE A 30 15.59 16.56 -7.96
C PHE A 30 14.66 15.54 -8.61
N CYS A 31 14.91 15.20 -9.88
CA CYS A 31 14.15 14.18 -10.57
C CYS A 31 14.35 12.78 -9.96
N SER A 32 15.55 12.46 -9.47
CA SER A 32 15.79 11.20 -8.76
C SER A 32 15.00 11.10 -7.46
N ILE A 33 14.88 12.22 -6.71
CA ILE A 33 14.07 12.29 -5.50
C ILE A 33 12.59 12.12 -5.83
N ALA A 34 12.11 12.82 -6.86
CA ALA A 34 10.71 12.71 -7.29
C ALA A 34 10.36 11.29 -7.74
N LEU A 35 11.22 10.65 -8.54
CA LEU A 35 11.04 9.25 -8.95
C LEU A 35 11.09 8.27 -7.77
N PHE A 36 11.99 8.49 -6.82
CA PHE A 36 12.06 7.68 -5.61
C PHE A 36 10.75 7.78 -4.80
N LEU A 37 10.27 9.00 -4.51
CA LEU A 37 9.02 9.21 -3.78
C LEU A 37 7.82 8.63 -4.52
N PHE A 38 7.77 8.80 -5.85
CA PHE A 38 6.74 8.19 -6.67
C PHE A 38 6.75 6.66 -6.56
N ALA A 39 7.92 6.03 -6.68
CA ALA A 39 8.06 4.58 -6.62
C ALA A 39 7.66 4.02 -5.24
N VAL A 40 8.10 4.65 -4.14
CA VAL A 40 7.72 4.25 -2.78
C VAL A 40 6.21 4.34 -2.59
N THR A 41 5.62 5.50 -2.89
CA THR A 41 4.18 5.73 -2.66
C THR A 41 3.30 4.92 -3.59
N TYR A 42 3.77 4.63 -4.81
CA TYR A 42 3.09 3.74 -5.74
C TYR A 42 3.10 2.29 -5.25
N SER A 43 4.24 1.79 -4.75
CA SER A 43 4.32 0.47 -4.13
C SER A 43 3.35 0.34 -2.96
N LEU A 44 3.38 1.29 -2.03
CA LEU A 44 2.47 1.30 -0.88
C LEU A 44 0.99 1.35 -1.32
N ASN A 45 0.67 2.12 -2.37
CA ASN A 45 -0.68 2.20 -2.91
C ASN A 45 -1.17 0.88 -3.53
N LYS A 46 -0.27 0.07 -4.08
CA LYS A 46 -0.59 -1.25 -4.64
C LYS A 46 -0.64 -2.36 -3.59
N THR A 47 -0.01 -2.16 -2.43
CA THR A 47 0.11 -3.18 -1.39
C THR A 47 -0.62 -2.79 -0.11
N VAL A 48 0.06 -2.16 0.85
CA VAL A 48 -0.42 -1.87 2.21
C VAL A 48 -1.64 -0.95 2.22
N PHE A 49 -1.75 -0.05 1.25
CA PHE A 49 -2.87 0.89 1.14
C PHE A 49 -3.95 0.43 0.15
N ASN A 50 -3.86 -0.81 -0.33
CA ASN A 50 -4.86 -1.41 -1.19
C ASN A 50 -5.79 -2.33 -0.37
N ALA A 51 -7.07 -1.97 -0.34
CA ALA A 51 -8.08 -2.73 0.38
C ALA A 51 -8.21 -4.17 -0.13
N ASP A 52 -8.12 -4.40 -1.45
CA ASP A 52 -8.25 -5.73 -2.02
C ASP A 52 -7.07 -6.63 -1.67
N THR A 53 -5.85 -6.07 -1.63
CA THR A 53 -4.65 -6.79 -1.17
C THR A 53 -4.81 -7.20 0.30
N ALA A 54 -5.32 -6.32 1.15
CA ALA A 54 -5.59 -6.62 2.56
C ALA A 54 -6.72 -7.65 2.74
N VAL A 55 -7.81 -7.52 1.98
CA VAL A 55 -8.92 -8.49 1.97
C VAL A 55 -8.41 -9.86 1.53
N ASN A 56 -7.61 -9.95 0.47
CA ASN A 56 -7.05 -11.21 0.00
C ASN A 56 -6.14 -11.88 1.04
N GLU A 57 -5.48 -11.08 1.89
CA GLU A 57 -4.59 -11.60 2.93
C GLU A 57 -5.37 -12.05 4.17
N ILE A 58 -6.30 -11.24 4.68
CA ILE A 58 -7.11 -11.55 5.87
C ILE A 58 -8.15 -12.64 5.62
N THR A 59 -8.52 -12.88 4.36
CA THR A 59 -9.47 -13.94 3.98
C THR A 59 -8.81 -15.28 3.65
N LYS A 60 -7.49 -15.41 3.89
CA LYS A 60 -6.80 -16.71 3.82
C LYS A 60 -7.32 -17.66 4.89
N SER A 61 -7.26 -18.96 4.60
CA SER A 61 -7.83 -20.02 5.45
C SER A 61 -7.33 -19.99 6.89
N VAL A 62 -6.06 -19.67 7.12
CA VAL A 62 -5.47 -19.59 8.47
C VAL A 62 -6.23 -18.57 9.34
N TYR A 63 -6.37 -17.34 8.86
CA TYR A 63 -7.05 -16.27 9.60
C TYR A 63 -8.56 -16.48 9.69
N VAL A 64 -9.18 -17.00 8.62
CA VAL A 64 -10.62 -17.30 8.64
C VAL A 64 -10.92 -18.42 9.64
N ASN A 65 -10.10 -19.46 9.71
CA ASN A 65 -10.27 -20.55 10.68
C ASN A 65 -10.13 -20.01 12.12
N GLU A 66 -9.05 -19.29 12.40
CA GLU A 66 -8.79 -18.73 13.73
C GLU A 66 -9.90 -17.76 14.19
N ALA A 67 -10.35 -16.87 13.28
CA ALA A 67 -11.46 -15.97 13.55
C ALA A 67 -12.78 -16.73 13.77
N THR A 68 -13.05 -17.77 12.97
CA THR A 68 -14.26 -18.59 13.10
C THR A 68 -14.27 -19.32 14.44
N ASP A 69 -13.15 -19.91 14.84
CA ASP A 69 -13.04 -20.65 16.10
C ASP A 69 -13.20 -19.70 17.29
N THR A 70 -12.54 -18.55 17.25
CA THR A 70 -12.63 -17.52 18.31
C THR A 70 -14.05 -16.96 18.43
N LEU A 71 -14.68 -16.60 17.31
CA LEU A 71 -16.05 -16.07 17.31
C LEU A 71 -17.05 -17.13 17.79
N ASN A 72 -16.93 -18.37 17.32
CA ASN A 72 -17.81 -19.44 17.79
C ASN A 72 -17.62 -19.74 19.29
N GLN A 73 -16.41 -19.64 19.85
CA GLN A 73 -16.19 -19.76 21.30
C GLN A 73 -16.90 -18.66 22.09
N VAL A 74 -16.78 -17.40 21.64
CA VAL A 74 -17.44 -16.25 22.28
C VAL A 74 -18.96 -16.38 22.19
N VAL A 75 -19.47 -16.67 20.99
CA VAL A 75 -20.90 -16.88 20.72
C VAL A 75 -21.46 -18.01 21.58
N THR A 76 -20.75 -19.14 21.66
CA THR A 76 -21.14 -20.28 22.49
C THR A 76 -21.17 -19.89 23.98
N SER A 77 -20.15 -19.19 24.46
CA SER A 77 -20.09 -18.75 25.86
C SER A 77 -21.25 -17.81 26.22
N LEU A 78 -21.56 -16.85 25.36
CA LEU A 78 -22.69 -15.93 25.55
C LEU A 78 -24.03 -16.66 25.49
N ALA A 79 -24.18 -17.62 24.58
CA ALA A 79 -25.41 -18.42 24.46
C ALA A 79 -25.66 -19.26 25.72
N VAL A 80 -24.63 -19.94 26.24
CA VAL A 80 -24.71 -20.73 27.47
C VAL A 80 -25.03 -19.84 28.69
N GLN A 81 -24.43 -18.65 28.79
CA GLN A 81 -24.77 -17.67 29.84
C GLN A 81 -26.23 -17.23 29.80
N ASN A 82 -26.86 -17.27 28.63
CA ASN A 82 -28.26 -16.93 28.41
C ASN A 82 -29.18 -18.16 28.39
N ASN A 83 -28.75 -19.28 28.97
CA ASN A 83 -29.51 -20.53 29.08
C ASN A 83 -29.86 -21.21 27.74
N ILE A 84 -29.12 -20.92 26.66
CA ILE A 84 -29.22 -21.68 25.42
C ILE A 84 -28.36 -22.96 25.56
N PRO A 85 -28.92 -24.16 25.29
CA PRO A 85 -28.15 -25.40 25.33
C PRO A 85 -26.91 -25.37 24.44
N SER A 86 -25.78 -25.89 24.94
CA SER A 86 -24.50 -25.90 24.22
C SER A 86 -24.59 -26.58 22.85
N THR A 87 -25.40 -27.63 22.74
CA THR A 87 -25.64 -28.37 21.49
C THR A 87 -26.26 -27.52 20.38
N LEU A 88 -27.00 -26.46 20.74
CA LEU A 88 -27.56 -25.49 19.79
C LEU A 88 -26.63 -24.29 19.57
N ALA A 89 -25.73 -24.04 20.53
CA ALA A 89 -24.86 -22.87 20.57
C ALA A 89 -23.52 -23.04 19.83
N GLU A 90 -23.08 -24.28 19.60
CA GLU A 90 -21.85 -24.57 18.88
C GLU A 90 -21.94 -24.21 17.39
N ASN A 91 -20.84 -23.78 16.77
CA ASN A 91 -20.71 -23.60 15.31
C ASN A 91 -21.88 -22.83 14.67
N LEU A 92 -22.22 -21.70 15.28
CA LEU A 92 -23.30 -20.81 14.80
C LEU A 92 -22.84 -19.84 13.71
N LEU A 93 -21.52 -19.72 13.51
CA LEU A 93 -20.93 -18.98 12.40
C LEU A 93 -20.18 -19.94 11.49
N THR A 94 -20.49 -19.88 10.20
CA THR A 94 -19.76 -20.61 9.17
C THR A 94 -18.51 -19.84 8.75
N LYS A 95 -17.51 -20.56 8.22
CA LYS A 95 -16.28 -19.97 7.68
C LYS A 95 -16.57 -18.96 6.55
N ASP A 96 -17.58 -19.22 5.73
CA ASP A 96 -17.95 -18.34 4.61
C ASP A 96 -18.59 -17.03 5.10
N GLN A 97 -19.41 -17.09 6.14
CA GLN A 97 -19.95 -15.89 6.81
C GLN A 97 -18.83 -15.05 7.41
N VAL A 98 -17.95 -15.67 8.20
CA VAL A 98 -16.80 -14.98 8.83
C VAL A 98 -15.87 -14.38 7.77
N LYS A 99 -15.62 -15.10 6.66
CA LYS A 99 -14.83 -14.58 5.54
C LYS A 99 -15.46 -13.34 4.90
N THR A 100 -16.78 -13.35 4.72
CA THR A 100 -17.53 -12.22 4.15
C THR A 100 -17.50 -11.01 5.07
N ASP A 101 -17.68 -11.23 6.37
CA ASP A 101 -17.67 -10.18 7.39
C ASP A 101 -16.28 -9.57 7.55
N LEU A 102 -15.22 -10.38 7.60
CA LEU A 102 -13.82 -9.91 7.62
C LEU A 102 -13.49 -9.08 6.37
N GLY A 103 -13.96 -9.50 5.20
CA GLY A 103 -13.78 -8.75 3.96
C GLY A 103 -14.49 -7.39 3.98
N THR A 104 -15.74 -7.36 4.46
CA THR A 104 -16.53 -6.13 4.59
C THR A 104 -15.94 -5.18 5.62
N LEU A 105 -15.59 -5.69 6.80
CA LEU A 105 -14.90 -4.96 7.86
C LEU A 105 -13.63 -4.31 7.33
N THR A 106 -12.76 -5.09 6.68
CA THR A 106 -11.50 -4.60 6.11
C THR A 106 -11.73 -3.50 5.09
N ARG A 107 -12.68 -3.66 4.16
CA ARG A 107 -13.01 -2.61 3.18
C ARG A 107 -13.51 -1.34 3.85
N ASN A 108 -14.35 -1.46 4.88
CA ASN A 108 -14.90 -0.32 5.61
C ASN A 108 -13.81 0.42 6.40
N VAL A 109 -12.84 -0.30 6.99
CA VAL A 109 -11.66 0.29 7.63
C VAL A 109 -10.82 1.09 6.62
N TYR A 110 -10.53 0.51 5.45
CA TYR A 110 -9.78 1.21 4.39
C TYR A 110 -10.53 2.40 3.78
N ALA A 111 -11.87 2.33 3.78
CA ALA A 111 -12.73 3.44 3.35
C ALA A 111 -12.89 4.53 4.42
N GLY A 112 -12.43 4.30 5.65
CA GLY A 112 -12.59 5.24 6.77
C GLY A 112 -14.06 5.42 7.18
N LYS A 113 -14.88 4.36 7.09
CA LYS A 113 -16.28 4.43 7.53
C LYS A 113 -16.37 4.38 9.05
N ASN A 114 -17.35 5.09 9.61
CA ASN A 114 -17.65 5.04 11.04
C ASN A 114 -18.29 3.71 11.46
N VAL A 115 -19.13 3.13 10.59
CA VAL A 115 -19.74 1.82 10.80
C VAL A 115 -18.87 0.80 10.06
N LEU A 116 -18.17 -0.04 10.83
CA LEU A 116 -17.21 -1.00 10.30
C LEU A 116 -17.89 -2.34 9.95
N LEU A 117 -18.86 -2.77 10.76
CA LEU A 117 -19.65 -3.98 10.57
C LEU A 117 -21.09 -3.68 11.00
N ASP A 118 -22.06 -4.22 10.27
CA ASP A 118 -23.46 -4.16 10.67
C ASP A 118 -23.72 -5.27 11.70
N THR A 119 -23.91 -4.87 12.96
CA THR A 119 -24.13 -5.83 14.06
C THR A 119 -25.50 -6.47 14.00
N ASP A 120 -26.49 -5.85 13.35
CA ASP A 120 -27.81 -6.43 13.18
C ASP A 120 -27.78 -7.53 12.12
N ASP A 121 -26.98 -7.40 11.06
CA ASP A 121 -26.76 -8.48 10.09
C ASP A 121 -26.16 -9.73 10.76
N VAL A 122 -25.12 -9.55 11.59
CA VAL A 122 -24.49 -10.66 12.34
C VAL A 122 -25.47 -11.30 13.32
N LYS A 123 -26.27 -10.49 14.03
CA LYS A 123 -27.33 -10.98 14.92
C LYS A 123 -28.38 -11.78 14.15
N ASN A 124 -28.82 -11.29 13.00
CA ASN A 124 -29.82 -11.97 12.17
C ASN A 124 -29.29 -13.31 11.66
N GLN A 125 -28.03 -13.38 11.22
CA GLN A 125 -27.40 -14.63 10.78
C GLN A 125 -27.33 -15.66 11.91
N ILE A 126 -26.86 -15.26 13.09
CA ILE A 126 -26.74 -16.15 14.25
C ILE A 126 -28.14 -16.57 14.75
N GLY A 127 -29.10 -15.64 14.77
CA GLY A 127 -30.49 -15.91 15.13
C GLY A 127 -31.13 -16.97 14.23
N GLN A 128 -30.96 -16.83 12.91
CA GLN A 128 -31.42 -17.80 11.92
C GLN A 128 -30.74 -19.17 12.10
N ASN A 129 -29.43 -19.20 12.35
CA ASN A 129 -28.69 -20.44 12.54
C ASN A 129 -29.12 -21.18 13.83
N ILE A 130 -29.37 -20.46 14.92
CA ILE A 130 -29.94 -21.01 16.16
C ILE A 130 -31.35 -21.57 15.92
N GLU A 131 -32.18 -20.84 15.19
CA GLU A 131 -33.56 -21.27 14.88
C GLU A 131 -33.57 -22.54 14.04
N GLN A 132 -32.75 -22.61 12.98
CA GLN A 132 -32.62 -23.79 12.14
C GLN A 132 -32.13 -25.02 12.94
N LYS A 133 -31.15 -24.85 13.84
CA LYS A 133 -30.69 -25.94 14.71
C LYS A 133 -31.75 -26.38 15.72
N ALA A 134 -32.49 -25.44 16.30
CA ALA A 134 -33.56 -25.75 17.25
C ALA A 134 -34.70 -26.53 16.57
N GLN A 135 -35.12 -26.09 15.37
CA GLN A 135 -36.12 -26.79 14.56
C GLN A 135 -35.64 -28.19 14.14
N GLY A 136 -34.38 -28.32 13.70
CA GLY A 136 -33.76 -29.60 13.35
C GLY A 136 -33.64 -30.57 14.54
N ALA A 137 -33.54 -30.05 15.76
CA ALA A 137 -33.54 -30.82 17.01
C ALA A 137 -34.96 -31.13 17.54
N GLY A 138 -36.02 -30.71 16.83
CA GLY A 138 -37.41 -30.93 17.24
C GLY A 138 -37.93 -29.99 18.33
N LEU A 139 -37.23 -28.88 18.59
CA LEU A 139 -37.63 -27.90 19.59
C LEU A 139 -38.62 -26.87 19.00
N THR A 140 -39.63 -26.52 19.79
CA THR A 140 -40.61 -25.49 19.39
C THR A 140 -40.02 -24.10 19.55
N THR A 141 -39.81 -23.37 18.45
CA THR A 141 -39.27 -22.01 18.45
C THR A 141 -40.33 -20.91 18.66
N ASN A 142 -41.62 -21.27 18.55
CA ASN A 142 -42.75 -20.34 18.70
C ASN A 142 -43.17 -20.08 20.15
N ASN A 143 -42.42 -20.58 21.15
CA ASN A 143 -42.76 -20.37 22.55
C ASN A 143 -42.06 -19.13 23.13
N THR A 144 -42.71 -18.48 24.10
CA THR A 144 -42.24 -17.22 24.71
C THR A 144 -40.91 -17.37 25.44
N ILE A 145 -40.62 -18.54 26.00
CA ILE A 145 -39.38 -18.83 26.73
C ILE A 145 -38.19 -18.81 25.76
N TYR A 146 -38.33 -19.48 24.61
CA TYR A 146 -37.34 -19.54 23.55
C TYR A 146 -37.10 -18.16 22.95
N GLN A 147 -38.17 -17.45 22.57
CA GLN A 147 -38.04 -16.10 22.00
C GLN A 147 -37.40 -15.11 22.97
N SER A 148 -37.72 -15.21 24.27
CA SER A 148 -37.09 -14.38 25.30
C SER A 148 -35.61 -14.71 25.48
N ALA A 149 -35.24 -15.99 25.52
CA ALA A 149 -33.85 -16.43 25.64
C ALA A 149 -33.03 -16.02 24.41
N GLN A 150 -33.57 -16.23 23.21
CA GLN A 150 -32.96 -15.84 21.94
C GLN A 150 -32.77 -14.32 21.84
N SER A 151 -33.80 -13.54 22.17
CA SER A 151 -33.72 -12.06 22.16
C SER A 151 -32.67 -11.55 23.15
N THR A 152 -32.65 -12.08 24.38
CA THR A 152 -31.68 -11.70 25.41
C THR A 152 -30.25 -12.02 24.96
N PHE A 153 -30.04 -13.21 24.39
CA PHE A 153 -28.77 -13.62 23.82
C PHE A 153 -28.33 -12.71 22.66
N LEU A 154 -29.20 -12.45 21.67
CA LEU A 154 -28.89 -11.63 20.51
C LEU A 154 -28.62 -10.17 20.89
N ASN A 155 -29.30 -9.64 21.91
CA ASN A 155 -29.02 -8.31 22.45
C ASN A 155 -27.67 -8.27 23.16
N GLY A 156 -27.37 -9.26 24.02
CA GLY A 156 -26.07 -9.36 24.69
C GLY A 156 -24.91 -9.54 23.70
N LEU A 157 -25.13 -10.28 22.62
CA LEU A 157 -24.18 -10.39 21.52
C LEU A 157 -24.00 -9.06 20.79
N GLY A 158 -25.08 -8.34 20.50
CA GLY A 158 -25.03 -7.01 19.89
C GLY A 158 -24.25 -6.00 20.73
N GLU A 159 -24.48 -5.99 22.03
CA GLU A 159 -23.73 -5.16 22.99
C GLU A 159 -22.25 -5.57 23.03
N TYR A 160 -21.96 -6.87 23.08
CA TYR A 160 -20.58 -7.37 23.06
C TYR A 160 -19.85 -6.95 21.78
N LEU A 161 -20.47 -7.15 20.61
CA LEU A 161 -19.89 -6.80 19.31
C LEU A 161 -19.70 -5.28 19.19
N THR A 162 -20.69 -4.48 19.59
CA THR A 162 -20.60 -3.02 19.57
C THR A 162 -19.49 -2.53 20.49
N LYS A 163 -19.48 -3.01 21.74
CA LYS A 163 -18.45 -2.69 22.72
C LYS A 163 -17.07 -3.10 22.24
N LYS A 164 -16.92 -4.30 21.66
CA LYS A 164 -15.65 -4.70 21.06
C LYS A 164 -15.27 -3.82 19.90
N ILE A 165 -16.16 -3.50 18.95
CA ILE A 165 -15.84 -2.63 17.82
C ILE A 165 -15.42 -1.23 18.29
N ASP A 166 -16.11 -0.67 19.28
CA ASP A 166 -15.83 0.66 19.83
C ASP A 166 -14.57 0.70 20.71
N GLU A 167 -14.32 -0.35 21.50
CA GLU A 167 -13.11 -0.47 22.33
C GLU A 167 -11.88 -0.92 21.52
N THR A 168 -12.08 -1.54 20.35
CA THR A 168 -10.97 -2.01 19.53
C THR A 168 -10.27 -0.80 18.91
N PRO A 169 -8.93 -0.80 18.83
CA PRO A 169 -8.18 0.18 18.06
C PRO A 169 -8.57 0.25 16.58
N ALA A 170 -9.48 -0.60 16.07
CA ALA A 170 -9.97 -0.63 14.70
C ALA A 170 -10.51 0.73 14.22
N ARG A 171 -11.22 1.48 15.06
CA ARG A 171 -11.71 2.82 14.68
C ARG A 171 -10.57 3.84 14.57
N LYS A 172 -9.63 3.84 15.53
CA LYS A 172 -8.40 4.64 15.46
C LYS A 172 -7.54 4.25 14.26
N LEU A 173 -7.47 2.95 13.94
CA LEU A 173 -6.78 2.42 12.77
C LEU A 173 -7.46 2.86 11.48
N ALA A 174 -8.79 2.90 11.41
CA ALA A 174 -9.51 3.41 10.24
C ALA A 174 -9.21 4.91 9.99
N ASP A 175 -9.16 5.72 11.04
CA ASP A 175 -8.81 7.14 10.94
C ASP A 175 -7.36 7.36 10.52
N ILE A 176 -6.42 6.66 11.17
CA ILE A 176 -4.98 6.71 10.84
C ILE A 176 -4.75 6.20 9.43
N LEU A 177 -5.34 5.07 9.05
CA LEU A 177 -5.18 4.45 7.74
C LEU A 177 -5.77 5.35 6.66
N SER A 178 -7.00 5.85 6.82
CA SER A 178 -7.62 6.73 5.82
C SER A 178 -6.81 8.02 5.63
N SER A 179 -6.27 8.58 6.71
CA SER A 179 -5.40 9.77 6.65
C SER A 179 -4.08 9.45 5.96
N THR A 180 -3.44 8.33 6.30
CA THR A 180 -2.17 7.89 5.71
C THR A 180 -2.34 7.56 4.22
N VAL A 181 -3.44 6.92 3.83
CA VAL A 181 -3.80 6.65 2.42
C VAL A 181 -3.96 7.97 1.65
N LYS A 182 -4.64 8.97 2.23
CA LYS A 182 -4.80 10.31 1.63
C LYS A 182 -3.44 10.99 1.46
N ILE A 183 -2.61 11.03 2.49
CA ILE A 183 -1.26 11.60 2.44
C ILE A 183 -0.41 10.90 1.38
N ASN A 184 -0.43 9.56 1.36
CA ASN A 184 0.29 8.78 0.35
C ASN A 184 -0.18 9.11 -1.06
N ARG A 185 -1.49 9.27 -1.30
CA ARG A 185 -2.03 9.69 -2.60
C ARG A 185 -1.58 11.10 -2.98
N ILE A 186 -1.56 12.04 -2.04
CA ILE A 186 -1.07 13.40 -2.28
C ILE A 186 0.41 13.37 -2.68
N ILE A 187 1.25 12.62 -1.96
CA ILE A 187 2.67 12.47 -2.30
C ILE A 187 2.83 11.75 -3.65
N LEU A 188 2.01 10.73 -3.94
CA LEU A 188 2.04 10.02 -5.23
C LEU A 188 1.74 10.95 -6.41
N PHE A 189 0.63 11.69 -6.37
CA PHE A 189 0.29 12.62 -7.44
C PHE A 189 1.23 13.83 -7.50
N GLY A 190 1.67 14.34 -6.34
CA GLY A 190 2.63 15.43 -6.24
C GLY A 190 3.99 15.05 -6.83
N SER A 191 4.50 13.86 -6.52
CA SER A 191 5.76 13.33 -7.06
C SER A 191 5.65 12.99 -8.55
N LEU A 192 4.51 12.48 -9.01
CA LEU A 192 4.24 12.28 -10.44
C LEU A 192 4.27 13.61 -11.20
N LEU A 193 3.53 14.62 -10.73
CA LEU A 193 3.50 15.93 -11.36
C LEU A 193 4.88 16.59 -11.35
N ALA A 194 5.59 16.53 -10.22
CA ALA A 194 6.96 17.02 -10.12
C ALA A 194 7.90 16.31 -11.10
N THR A 195 7.79 14.99 -11.25
CA THR A 195 8.58 14.21 -12.22
C THR A 195 8.31 14.68 -13.65
N ILE A 196 7.04 14.87 -14.02
CA ILE A 196 6.66 15.37 -15.36
C ILE A 196 7.25 16.77 -15.61
N ILE A 197 7.09 17.69 -14.65
CA ILE A 197 7.63 19.07 -14.76
C ILE A 197 9.15 19.04 -14.89
N LEU A 198 9.84 18.26 -14.05
CA LEU A 198 11.30 18.14 -14.09
C LEU A 198 11.78 17.51 -15.39
N PHE A 199 11.07 16.51 -15.93
CA PHE A 199 11.35 15.95 -17.25
C PHE A 199 11.24 17.00 -18.36
N LEU A 200 10.18 17.81 -18.37
CA LEU A 200 9.99 18.87 -19.36
C LEU A 200 11.07 19.96 -19.25
N LEU A 201 11.37 20.42 -18.03
CA LEU A 201 12.47 21.36 -17.78
C LEU A 201 13.82 20.80 -18.22
N GLN A 202 14.02 19.49 -18.06
CA GLN A 202 15.22 18.82 -18.51
C GLN A 202 15.34 18.78 -20.03
N ILE A 203 14.24 18.61 -20.77
CA ILE A 203 14.23 18.70 -22.24
C ILE A 203 14.67 20.10 -22.67
N LEU A 204 14.07 21.14 -22.08
CA LEU A 204 14.34 22.54 -22.38
C LEU A 204 15.79 22.94 -22.07
N SER A 205 16.34 22.43 -20.96
CA SER A 205 17.71 22.67 -20.51
C SER A 205 18.75 21.92 -21.37
N ALA A 206 18.50 20.66 -21.68
CA ALA A 206 19.44 19.83 -22.43
C ALA A 206 19.52 20.20 -23.90
N ARG A 207 18.42 20.70 -24.50
CA ARG A 207 18.26 21.06 -25.93
C ARG A 207 18.64 19.96 -26.93
N ASN A 208 18.96 18.77 -26.45
CA ASN A 208 19.42 17.63 -27.22
C ASN A 208 18.86 16.36 -26.57
N PHE A 209 18.12 15.59 -27.35
CA PHE A 209 17.45 14.36 -26.92
C PHE A 209 18.40 13.37 -26.24
N TRP A 210 19.63 13.20 -26.75
CA TRP A 210 20.60 12.26 -26.19
C TRP A 210 21.14 12.68 -24.82
N ARG A 211 21.34 13.99 -24.63
CA ARG A 211 21.75 14.54 -23.34
C ARG A 211 20.59 14.45 -22.33
N TRP A 212 19.37 14.70 -22.78
CA TRP A 212 18.18 14.51 -21.97
C TRP A 212 18.05 13.06 -21.49
N LEU A 213 18.19 12.10 -22.41
CA LEU A 213 18.12 10.67 -22.12
C LEU A 213 19.22 10.21 -21.13
N HIS A 214 20.44 10.73 -21.27
CA HIS A 214 21.52 10.48 -20.32
C HIS A 214 21.16 10.89 -18.89
N TYR A 215 20.58 12.09 -18.72
CA TYR A 215 20.25 12.59 -17.38
C TYR A 215 19.01 11.93 -16.78
N ILE A 216 17.98 11.62 -17.58
CA ILE A 216 16.85 10.82 -17.09
C ILE A 216 17.32 9.42 -16.70
N GLY A 217 18.17 8.81 -17.53
CA GLY A 217 18.78 7.51 -17.22
C GLY A 217 19.54 7.55 -15.91
N LEU A 218 20.33 8.60 -15.68
CA LEU A 218 21.04 8.82 -14.42
C LEU A 218 20.08 9.00 -13.22
N SER A 219 19.02 9.79 -13.38
CA SER A 219 18.00 9.96 -12.32
C SER A 219 17.31 8.65 -11.97
N ALA A 220 16.91 7.87 -12.99
CA ALA A 220 16.29 6.57 -12.83
C ALA A 220 17.24 5.59 -12.12
N LEU A 221 18.52 5.53 -12.53
CA LEU A 221 19.54 4.72 -11.86
C LEU A 221 19.70 5.09 -10.39
N ILE A 222 19.90 6.36 -10.08
CA ILE A 222 20.08 6.82 -8.69
C ILE A 222 18.84 6.47 -7.85
N SER A 223 17.65 6.76 -8.36
CA SER A 223 16.40 6.44 -7.65
C SER A 223 16.21 4.92 -7.47
N GLY A 224 16.55 4.11 -8.48
CA GLY A 224 16.47 2.66 -8.43
C GLY A 224 17.44 2.06 -7.42
N ILE A 225 18.70 2.53 -7.38
CA ILE A 225 19.69 2.09 -6.40
C ILE A 225 19.22 2.42 -4.97
N ILE A 226 18.81 3.68 -4.73
CA ILE A 226 18.36 4.11 -3.40
C ILE A 226 17.12 3.30 -2.98
N LEU A 227 16.17 3.07 -3.88
CA LEU A 227 14.98 2.28 -3.60
C LEU A 227 15.32 0.81 -3.30
N LEU A 228 16.20 0.19 -4.08
CA LEU A 228 16.61 -1.19 -3.87
C LEU A 228 17.29 -1.37 -2.52
N VAL A 229 18.25 -0.50 -2.21
CA VAL A 229 19.02 -0.54 -0.95
C VAL A 229 18.10 -0.27 0.24
N SER A 230 17.24 0.75 0.17
CA SER A 230 16.30 1.05 1.26
C SER A 230 15.29 -0.07 1.47
N ALA A 231 14.69 -0.62 0.41
CA ALA A 231 13.77 -1.74 0.51
C ALA A 231 14.43 -3.01 1.08
N PHE A 232 15.68 -3.29 0.70
CA PHE A 232 16.43 -4.41 1.23
C PHE A 232 16.83 -4.22 2.71
N LEU A 233 17.35 -3.05 3.07
CA LEU A 233 17.78 -2.75 4.43
C LEU A 233 16.59 -2.73 5.41
N ILE A 234 15.51 -2.05 5.04
CA ILE A 234 14.32 -1.96 5.88
C ILE A 234 13.63 -3.33 5.94
N GLY A 235 13.44 -4.00 4.79
CA GLY A 235 12.76 -5.30 4.73
C GLY A 235 13.44 -6.41 5.54
N ASN A 236 14.77 -6.35 5.71
CA ASN A 236 15.53 -7.30 6.53
C ASN A 236 15.88 -6.77 7.93
N SER A 237 15.36 -5.61 8.33
CA SER A 237 15.65 -5.04 9.64
C SER A 237 14.69 -5.58 10.71
N ALA A 238 15.14 -5.57 11.97
CA ALA A 238 14.29 -5.83 13.13
C ALA A 238 13.12 -4.82 13.25
N MET A 239 13.18 -3.69 12.54
CA MET A 239 12.11 -2.70 12.53
C MET A 239 10.79 -3.27 11.99
N VAL A 240 10.85 -4.22 11.04
CA VAL A 240 9.65 -4.87 10.49
C VAL A 240 9.01 -5.76 11.55
N SER A 241 9.82 -6.58 12.24
CA SER A 241 9.33 -7.43 13.33
C SER A 241 8.80 -6.62 14.52
N ASP A 242 9.43 -5.49 14.85
CA ASP A 242 8.98 -4.62 15.94
C ASP A 242 7.63 -3.96 15.61
N PHE A 243 7.43 -3.59 14.34
CA PHE A 243 6.17 -3.02 13.87
C PHE A 243 5.05 -4.07 13.84
N ALA A 244 5.37 -5.31 13.45
CA ALA A 244 4.41 -6.42 13.45
C ALA A 244 4.03 -6.87 14.87
N GLN A 245 5.00 -6.92 15.80
CA GLN A 245 4.73 -7.24 17.21
C GLN A 245 3.81 -6.22 17.88
N GLN A 246 3.93 -4.93 17.54
CA GLN A 246 3.00 -3.90 18.02
C GLN A 246 1.57 -4.10 17.52
N ALA A 247 1.38 -4.80 16.39
CA ALA A 247 0.06 -5.13 15.85
C ALA A 247 -0.61 -6.34 16.54
N GLN A 248 0.04 -6.95 17.55
CA GLN A 248 -0.50 -8.07 18.36
C GLN A 248 -1.10 -9.19 17.50
N GLN A 249 -2.40 -9.49 17.66
CA GLN A 249 -3.12 -10.57 16.97
C GLN A 249 -3.13 -10.42 15.44
N ALA A 250 -2.71 -9.28 14.89
CA ALA A 250 -2.56 -9.05 13.46
C ALA A 250 -1.10 -9.15 12.96
N SER A 251 -0.13 -9.55 13.80
CA SER A 251 1.30 -9.56 13.44
C SER A 251 1.56 -10.26 12.11
N GLY A 252 1.05 -11.49 11.92
CA GLY A 252 1.26 -12.23 10.68
C GLY A 252 0.62 -11.57 9.44
N LEU A 253 -0.52 -10.88 9.61
CA LEU A 253 -1.16 -10.14 8.52
C LEU A 253 -0.31 -8.91 8.13
N VAL A 254 0.20 -8.20 9.13
CA VAL A 254 1.06 -7.02 8.95
C VAL A 254 2.37 -7.42 8.27
N ASP A 255 3.01 -8.51 8.72
CA ASP A 255 4.22 -9.06 8.10
C ASP A 255 4.01 -9.35 6.61
N ASN A 256 2.95 -10.07 6.27
CA ASN A 256 2.65 -10.42 4.87
C ASN A 256 2.38 -9.19 3.99
N LEU A 257 1.74 -8.15 4.53
CA LEU A 257 1.49 -6.90 3.79
C LEU A 257 2.77 -6.08 3.59
N LEU A 258 3.64 -6.01 4.60
CA LEU A 258 4.94 -5.34 4.52
C LEU A 258 5.88 -6.06 3.57
N GLU A 259 5.95 -7.39 3.63
CA GLU A 259 6.75 -8.21 2.70
C GLU A 259 6.33 -7.93 1.25
N LYS A 260 5.02 -7.93 0.95
CA LYS A 260 4.49 -7.56 -0.36
C LYS A 260 4.91 -6.15 -0.78
N ALA A 261 4.90 -5.19 0.14
CA ALA A 261 5.32 -3.81 -0.15
C ALA A 261 6.79 -3.73 -0.54
N PHE A 262 7.67 -4.38 0.22
CA PHE A 262 9.11 -4.40 -0.07
C PHE A 262 9.42 -5.16 -1.36
N ALA A 263 8.77 -6.30 -1.61
CA ALA A 263 8.88 -7.03 -2.87
C ALA A 263 8.48 -6.15 -4.07
N GLN A 264 7.38 -5.39 -3.94
CA GLN A 264 6.95 -4.45 -4.98
C GLN A 264 7.95 -3.31 -5.19
N MET A 265 8.54 -2.77 -4.12
CA MET A 265 9.61 -1.75 -4.21
C MET A 265 10.86 -2.30 -4.91
N GLN A 266 11.27 -3.53 -4.59
CA GLN A 266 12.39 -4.20 -5.26
C GLN A 266 12.10 -4.41 -6.75
N LEU A 267 10.89 -4.86 -7.12
CA LEU A 267 10.51 -5.03 -8.52
C LEU A 267 10.58 -3.72 -9.31
N ILE A 268 10.04 -2.62 -8.77
CA ILE A 268 10.10 -1.30 -9.41
C ILE A 268 11.54 -0.81 -9.51
N SER A 269 12.35 -1.06 -8.48
CA SER A 269 13.76 -0.67 -8.50
C SER A 269 14.52 -1.36 -9.64
N ILE A 270 14.25 -2.65 -9.91
CA ILE A 270 14.84 -3.38 -11.03
C ILE A 270 14.44 -2.73 -12.36
N TRP A 271 13.16 -2.36 -12.54
CA TRP A 271 12.72 -1.65 -13.74
C TRP A 271 13.40 -0.29 -13.90
N LEU A 272 13.51 0.50 -12.82
CA LEU A 272 14.23 1.77 -12.83
C LEU A 272 15.71 1.60 -13.19
N LEU A 273 16.36 0.52 -12.73
CA LEU A 273 17.73 0.21 -13.08
C LEU A 273 17.89 -0.18 -14.55
N ILE A 274 16.99 -1.02 -15.08
CA ILE A 274 17.03 -1.45 -16.48
C ILE A 274 16.81 -0.24 -17.42
N PHE A 275 15.73 0.51 -17.21
CA PHE A 275 15.44 1.70 -18.03
C PHE A 275 16.49 2.80 -17.82
N GLY A 276 16.98 2.93 -16.60
CA GLY A 276 18.03 3.87 -16.24
C GLY A 276 19.35 3.56 -16.96
N ALA A 277 19.79 2.30 -16.93
CA ALA A 277 21.00 1.84 -17.61
C ALA A 277 20.87 2.01 -19.13
N ALA A 278 19.73 1.61 -19.71
CA ALA A 278 19.47 1.80 -21.14
C ALA A 278 19.55 3.29 -21.53
N GLY A 279 18.87 4.18 -20.79
CA GLY A 279 18.91 5.62 -21.05
C GLY A 279 20.29 6.23 -20.88
N PHE A 280 21.02 5.81 -19.84
CA PHE A 280 22.39 6.27 -19.56
C PHE A 280 23.37 5.88 -20.68
N LEU A 281 23.34 4.61 -21.10
CA LEU A 281 24.20 4.06 -22.16
C LEU A 281 23.88 4.70 -23.52
N LEU A 282 22.60 4.78 -23.89
CA LEU A 282 22.15 5.43 -25.13
C LEU A 282 22.63 6.89 -25.19
N GLY A 283 22.56 7.62 -24.07
CA GLY A 283 23.07 8.98 -23.97
C GLY A 283 24.59 9.13 -24.12
N MET A 284 25.37 8.06 -23.90
CA MET A 284 26.83 8.08 -24.05
C MET A 284 27.31 7.89 -25.48
N PHE A 285 26.59 7.16 -26.34
CA PHE A 285 27.08 6.81 -27.69
C PHE A 285 27.40 8.03 -28.56
N ARG A 286 26.67 9.14 -28.42
CA ARG A 286 26.96 10.36 -29.20
C ARG A 286 28.21 11.11 -28.74
N LYS A 287 28.61 11.05 -27.45
CA LYS A 287 29.89 11.65 -27.01
C LYS A 287 31.07 11.05 -27.76
N LYS A 288 31.05 9.73 -28.05
CA LYS A 288 32.07 9.08 -28.87
C LYS A 288 32.03 9.51 -30.34
N VAL A 289 30.84 9.66 -30.93
CA VAL A 289 30.68 10.09 -32.34
C VAL A 289 31.12 11.54 -32.55
N ASP A 290 30.75 12.44 -31.66
CA ASP A 290 31.13 13.86 -31.77
C ASP A 290 32.66 14.04 -31.53
N SER A 291 33.29 13.25 -30.65
CA SER A 291 34.74 13.25 -30.46
C SER A 291 35.52 12.68 -31.65
N MET A 292 34.99 11.65 -32.33
CA MET A 292 35.63 11.10 -33.55
C MET A 292 35.59 12.07 -34.73
N LYS A 293 34.54 12.90 -34.85
CA LYS A 293 34.47 13.94 -35.89
C LYS A 293 35.50 15.05 -35.71
N ILE A 294 35.94 15.32 -34.48
CA ILE A 294 36.95 16.36 -34.18
C ILE A 294 38.38 15.85 -34.43
N LEU A 295 38.62 14.54 -34.35
CA LEU A 295 39.92 13.92 -34.63
C LEU A 295 40.18 13.70 -36.13
N ASN A 296 39.15 13.75 -36.97
CA ASN A 296 39.24 13.59 -38.43
C ASN A 296 39.15 14.93 -39.19
N MET A 297 39.27 16.07 -38.49
CA MET A 297 39.42 17.43 -39.04
C MET A 297 40.76 18.00 -38.63
#